data_AF-A0A953P4F9-F1
#
_entry.id   AF-A0A953P4F9-F1
#
_cell.length_a   1.000
_cell.length_b   1.000
_cell.length_c   1.000
_cell.angle_alpha   90.00
_cell.angle_beta   90.00
_cell.angle_gamma   90.00
#
_symmetry.space_group_name_H-M   'P 1'
#
loop_
_entity.id
_entity.type
_entity.pdbx_description
1 polymer ?
#
loop_
_entity_poly.entity_id
_entity_poly.type
_entity_poly.pdbx_seq_one_letter_code
_entity_poly.pdbx_strand_id
1 'polypeptide(L)'
;MKFTKIFTVLICSILLVSGMAYAQGVGASGDIKGTVTDPSGAAVAGANVVVTNTAQGVRRVVVTDNNGEYYAAGLSPATYEVSVEHAGFQSQVQSDVVLNVGQVVVIDVHLKLAGVAAKVQVSAELPVVETERGHLADTISEKYIVDLPISRRDYLTFTLLMPGVSDSTRLAANQEWKPMMIRAAYG
;
A
#
# COMPACT_ATOMS: atom_id res chain seq x y z
N MET A 1 18.74 -43.27 40.89
CA MET A 1 19.62 -42.85 39.76
C MET A 1 18.97 -42.90 38.37
N LYS A 2 18.02 -43.81 38.04
CA LYS A 2 17.39 -43.87 36.70
C LYS A 2 16.42 -42.69 36.42
N PHE A 3 15.64 -42.26 37.41
CA PHE A 3 14.69 -41.14 37.28
C PHE A 3 15.36 -39.78 37.03
N THR A 4 16.50 -39.51 37.67
CA THR A 4 17.28 -38.28 37.43
C THR A 4 17.77 -38.20 35.99
N LYS A 5 18.22 -39.32 35.40
CA LYS A 5 18.68 -39.35 34.00
C LYS A 5 17.54 -39.13 33.02
N ILE A 6 16.35 -39.68 33.28
CA ILE A 6 15.15 -39.45 32.45
C ILE A 6 14.75 -37.98 32.51
N PHE A 7 14.77 -37.36 33.69
CA PHE A 7 14.45 -35.95 33.87
C PHE A 7 15.45 -35.02 33.15
N THR A 8 16.76 -35.33 33.20
CA THR A 8 17.78 -34.58 32.47
C THR A 8 17.63 -34.71 30.95
N VAL A 9 17.30 -35.90 30.44
CA VAL A 9 17.05 -36.11 29.00
C VAL A 9 15.81 -35.34 28.53
N LEU A 10 14.76 -35.29 29.35
CA LEU A 10 13.52 -34.56 29.04
C LEU A 10 13.76 -33.04 29.01
N ILE A 11 14.57 -32.50 29.93
CA ILE A 11 15.00 -31.10 29.93
C ILE A 11 15.87 -30.78 28.71
N CYS A 12 16.85 -31.63 28.37
CA CYS A 12 17.65 -31.45 27.16
C CYS A 12 16.79 -31.48 25.89
N SER A 13 15.81 -32.38 25.80
CA SER A 13 14.90 -32.46 24.65
C SER A 13 14.06 -31.19 24.48
N ILE A 14 13.63 -30.56 25.58
CA ILE A 14 12.90 -29.29 25.57
C ILE A 14 13.79 -28.12 25.17
N LEU A 15 15.06 -28.09 25.61
CA LEU A 15 16.01 -27.06 25.20
C LEU A 15 16.38 -27.16 23.71
N LEU A 16 16.49 -28.38 23.14
CA LEU A 16 16.77 -28.56 21.72
C LEU A 16 15.62 -28.11 20.81
N VAL A 17 14.36 -28.31 21.22
CA VAL A 17 13.17 -27.86 20.46
C VAL A 17 13.02 -26.34 20.47
N SER A 18 13.49 -25.66 21.52
CA SER A 18 13.39 -24.20 21.66
C SER A 18 14.23 -23.43 20.63
N GLY A 19 15.30 -24.04 20.09
CA GLY A 19 16.17 -23.43 19.09
C GLY A 19 15.56 -23.29 17.69
N MET A 20 14.47 -24.02 17.39
CA MET A 20 13.81 -23.98 16.08
C MET A 20 12.70 -22.92 15.97
N ALA A 21 12.47 -22.12 17.03
CA ALA A 21 11.40 -21.11 17.08
C ALA A 21 11.73 -19.76 16.41
N TYR A 22 12.84 -19.65 15.67
CA TYR A 22 13.23 -18.43 14.94
C TYR A 22 12.61 -18.33 13.53
N ALA A 23 11.32 -18.64 13.37
CA ALA A 23 10.57 -18.43 12.13
C ALA A 23 9.51 -17.32 12.25
N GLN A 24 9.61 -16.46 13.25
CA GLN A 24 8.85 -15.22 13.34
C GLN A 24 9.54 -14.12 12.53
N GLY A 25 9.71 -14.39 11.23
CA GLY A 25 9.97 -13.36 10.26
C GLY A 25 8.73 -12.51 10.15
N VAL A 26 8.66 -11.42 10.93
CA VAL A 26 7.96 -10.22 10.49
C VAL A 26 8.74 -9.75 9.26
N GLY A 27 8.49 -10.43 8.14
CA GLY A 27 9.09 -10.11 6.86
C GLY A 27 8.78 -8.65 6.62
N ALA A 28 9.84 -7.86 6.46
CA ALA A 28 9.81 -6.48 6.04
C ALA A 28 8.61 -6.25 5.10
N SER A 29 7.54 -5.64 5.59
CA SER A 29 6.26 -5.55 4.89
C SER A 29 5.85 -4.09 4.75
N GLY A 30 5.07 -3.82 3.71
CA GLY A 30 4.43 -2.54 3.48
C GLY A 30 2.95 -2.74 3.17
N ASP A 31 2.24 -1.64 3.07
CA ASP A 31 0.80 -1.65 2.82
C ASP A 31 0.46 -0.78 1.60
N ILE A 32 -0.56 -1.18 0.87
CA ILE A 32 -1.16 -0.38 -0.20
C ILE A 32 -2.60 -0.06 0.20
N LYS A 33 -2.97 1.20 0.08
CA LYS A 33 -4.32 1.68 0.37
C LYS A 33 -4.78 2.68 -0.67
N GLY A 34 -6.06 2.98 -0.70
CA GLY A 34 -6.57 4.07 -1.52
C GLY A 34 -8.08 4.03 -1.63
N THR A 35 -8.61 4.92 -2.46
CA THR A 35 -10.04 5.08 -2.69
C THR A 35 -10.38 4.84 -4.14
N VAL A 36 -11.48 4.15 -4.40
CA VAL A 36 -12.03 3.96 -5.74
C VAL A 36 -13.24 4.87 -5.91
N THR A 37 -13.20 5.71 -6.94
CA THR A 37 -14.27 6.65 -7.28
C THR A 37 -14.75 6.49 -8.70
N ASP A 38 -15.99 6.85 -8.98
CA ASP A 38 -16.57 6.90 -10.32
C ASP A 38 -16.28 8.24 -11.04
N PRO A 39 -16.66 8.40 -12.33
CA PRO A 39 -16.47 9.66 -13.06
C PRO A 39 -17.24 10.87 -12.51
N SER A 40 -18.26 10.64 -11.67
CA SER A 40 -19.01 11.70 -10.99
C SER A 40 -18.34 12.13 -9.67
N GLY A 41 -17.29 11.42 -9.24
CA GLY A 41 -16.58 11.62 -7.98
C GLY A 41 -17.20 10.88 -6.79
N ALA A 42 -18.18 9.99 -7.03
CA ALA A 42 -18.78 9.19 -5.97
C ALA A 42 -17.92 7.96 -5.66
N ALA A 43 -17.89 7.55 -4.38
CA ALA A 43 -17.19 6.35 -3.95
C ALA A 43 -17.83 5.07 -4.51
N VAL A 44 -17.01 4.12 -4.95
CA VAL A 44 -17.47 2.84 -5.51
C VAL A 44 -17.24 1.73 -4.50
N ALA A 45 -18.32 1.27 -3.88
CA ALA A 45 -18.33 0.13 -2.98
C ALA A 45 -18.37 -1.21 -3.73
N GLY A 46 -17.72 -2.25 -3.20
CA GLY A 46 -17.75 -3.58 -3.79
C GLY A 46 -16.87 -3.78 -5.03
N ALA A 47 -15.93 -2.88 -5.30
CA ALA A 47 -14.97 -3.03 -6.39
C ALA A 47 -13.89 -4.04 -6.01
N ASN A 48 -13.57 -4.94 -6.93
CA ASN A 48 -12.50 -5.91 -6.77
C ASN A 48 -11.17 -5.25 -7.10
N VAL A 49 -10.32 -5.12 -6.09
CA VAL A 49 -8.95 -4.61 -6.22
C VAL A 49 -7.99 -5.79 -6.16
N VAL A 50 -7.24 -6.00 -7.25
CA VAL A 50 -6.25 -7.06 -7.40
C VAL A 50 -4.86 -6.44 -7.39
N VAL A 51 -4.14 -6.66 -6.31
CA VAL A 51 -2.75 -6.23 -6.13
C VAL A 51 -1.83 -7.38 -6.49
N THR A 52 -1.13 -7.27 -7.62
CA THR A 52 -0.25 -8.29 -8.17
C THR A 52 1.20 -7.89 -8.02
N ASN A 53 2.01 -8.73 -7.37
CA ASN A 53 3.46 -8.56 -7.33
C ASN A 53 4.03 -8.90 -8.72
N THR A 54 4.63 -7.94 -9.41
CA THR A 54 5.12 -8.15 -10.79
C THR A 54 6.38 -9.03 -10.85
N ALA A 55 7.13 -9.13 -9.74
CA ALA A 55 8.33 -9.95 -9.65
C ALA A 55 8.04 -11.44 -9.35
N GLN A 56 7.04 -11.72 -8.50
CA GLN A 56 6.73 -13.09 -8.04
C GLN A 56 5.39 -13.63 -8.59
N GLY A 57 4.56 -12.78 -9.20
CA GLY A 57 3.22 -13.15 -9.68
C GLY A 57 2.19 -13.39 -8.56
N VAL A 58 2.54 -13.15 -7.30
CA VAL A 58 1.64 -13.31 -6.15
C VAL A 58 0.54 -12.25 -6.21
N ARG A 59 -0.72 -12.68 -6.13
CA ARG A 59 -1.90 -11.80 -6.20
C ARG A 59 -2.60 -11.72 -4.85
N ARG A 60 -3.01 -10.52 -4.47
CA ARG A 60 -3.89 -10.26 -3.33
C ARG A 60 -5.15 -9.58 -3.83
N VAL A 61 -6.30 -10.17 -3.53
CA VAL A 61 -7.61 -9.59 -3.86
C VAL A 61 -8.19 -8.96 -2.61
N VAL A 62 -8.66 -7.73 -2.73
CA VAL A 62 -9.34 -6.95 -1.69
C VAL A 62 -10.59 -6.34 -2.32
N VAL A 63 -11.67 -6.21 -1.56
CA VAL A 63 -12.91 -5.57 -2.01
C VAL A 63 -13.01 -4.20 -1.34
N THR A 64 -13.42 -3.17 -2.08
CA THR A 64 -13.65 -1.84 -1.50
C THR A 64 -14.84 -1.82 -0.55
N ASP A 65 -14.74 -1.01 0.50
CA ASP A 65 -15.81 -0.81 1.48
C ASP A 65 -16.89 0.18 0.98
N ASN A 66 -17.84 0.52 1.86
CA ASN A 66 -18.93 1.45 1.55
C ASN A 66 -18.45 2.89 1.25
N ASN A 67 -17.24 3.24 1.69
CA ASN A 67 -16.60 4.52 1.44
C ASN A 67 -15.70 4.47 0.19
N GLY A 68 -15.68 3.34 -0.52
CA GLY A 68 -14.82 3.10 -1.67
C GLY A 68 -13.36 2.87 -1.30
N GLU A 69 -13.04 2.75 -0.01
CA GLU A 69 -11.68 2.57 0.47
C GLU A 69 -11.28 1.09 0.38
N TYR A 70 -10.01 0.84 0.08
CA TYR A 70 -9.42 -0.48 0.14
C TYR A 70 -8.08 -0.44 0.87
N TYR A 71 -7.74 -1.56 1.52
CA TYR A 71 -6.51 -1.70 2.29
C TYR A 71 -5.92 -3.11 2.11
N ALA A 72 -4.76 -3.17 1.47
CA ALA A 72 -3.98 -4.38 1.26
C ALA A 72 -2.72 -4.34 2.16
N ALA A 73 -2.82 -4.97 3.32
CA ALA A 73 -1.76 -5.00 4.32
C ALA A 73 -0.79 -6.17 4.18
N GLY A 74 0.42 -5.99 4.70
CA GLY A 74 1.39 -7.08 4.86
C GLY A 74 1.95 -7.58 3.53
N LEU A 75 2.14 -6.69 2.58
CA LEU A 75 2.72 -6.97 1.27
C LEU A 75 4.24 -6.93 1.37
N SER A 76 4.91 -7.89 0.73
CA SER A 76 6.37 -7.89 0.64
C SER A 76 6.86 -6.70 -0.20
N PRO A 77 8.07 -6.16 0.02
CA PRO A 77 8.57 -5.01 -0.71
C PRO A 77 8.92 -5.43 -2.14
N ALA A 78 8.27 -4.82 -3.12
CA ALA A 78 8.41 -5.14 -4.55
C ALA A 78 7.72 -4.06 -5.40
N THR A 79 7.77 -4.24 -6.71
CA THR A 79 6.89 -3.52 -7.64
C THR A 79 5.57 -4.28 -7.79
N TYR A 80 4.48 -3.53 -7.74
CA TYR A 80 3.12 -4.02 -7.81
C TYR A 80 2.37 -3.44 -9.00
N GLU A 81 1.41 -4.20 -9.47
CA GLU A 81 0.35 -3.77 -10.37
C GLU A 81 -0.98 -3.84 -9.61
N VAL A 82 -1.74 -2.76 -9.63
CA VAL A 82 -3.06 -2.66 -8.98
C VAL A 82 -4.12 -2.59 -10.06
N SER A 83 -4.89 -3.66 -10.21
CA SER A 83 -6.05 -3.71 -11.10
C SER A 83 -7.33 -3.50 -10.29
N VAL A 84 -8.23 -2.66 -10.78
CA VAL A 84 -9.55 -2.42 -10.16
C VAL A 84 -10.64 -2.75 -11.15
N GLU A 85 -11.54 -3.64 -10.73
CA GLU A 85 -12.65 -4.15 -11.52
C GLU A 85 -13.96 -3.99 -10.76
N HIS A 86 -14.96 -3.40 -11.43
CA HIS A 86 -16.33 -3.33 -10.91
C HIS A 86 -17.30 -3.45 -12.09
N ALA A 87 -18.43 -4.14 -11.87
CA ALA A 87 -19.46 -4.28 -12.89
C ALA A 87 -19.95 -2.90 -13.38
N GLY A 88 -20.07 -2.73 -14.70
CA GLY A 88 -20.47 -1.46 -15.32
C GLY A 88 -19.34 -0.45 -15.53
N PHE A 89 -18.12 -0.74 -15.04
CA PHE A 89 -16.93 0.09 -15.25
C PHE A 89 -15.88 -0.63 -16.09
N GLN A 90 -15.06 0.13 -16.78
CA GLN A 90 -13.86 -0.36 -17.44
C GLN A 90 -12.80 -0.68 -16.38
N SER A 91 -12.21 -1.87 -16.46
CA SER A 91 -11.07 -2.24 -15.62
C SER A 91 -9.95 -1.20 -15.77
N GLN A 92 -9.43 -0.73 -14.64
CA GLN A 92 -8.30 0.20 -14.59
C GLN A 92 -7.11 -0.52 -13.98
N VAL A 93 -5.95 -0.38 -14.61
CA VAL A 93 -4.70 -1.00 -14.16
C VAL A 93 -3.66 0.08 -13.93
N GLN A 94 -3.11 0.11 -12.72
CA GLN A 94 -2.02 0.96 -12.32
C GLN A 94 -0.77 0.10 -12.13
N SER A 95 0.15 0.17 -13.09
CA SER A 95 1.43 -0.55 -13.05
C SER A 95 2.53 0.29 -12.37
N ASP A 96 3.68 -0.34 -12.15
CA ASP A 96 4.92 0.29 -11.63
C ASP A 96 4.79 0.91 -10.22
N VAL A 97 3.95 0.34 -9.38
CA VAL A 97 3.78 0.76 -7.98
C VAL A 97 4.92 0.19 -7.13
N VAL A 98 5.90 1.02 -6.79
CA VAL A 98 7.03 0.60 -5.93
C VAL A 98 6.65 0.66 -4.46
N LEU A 99 6.68 -0.49 -3.78
CA LEU A 99 6.44 -0.62 -2.35
C LEU A 99 7.75 -0.95 -1.61
N ASN A 100 8.18 -0.05 -0.73
CA ASN A 100 9.33 -0.27 0.15
C ASN A 100 8.92 -0.81 1.53
N VAL A 101 9.91 -1.30 2.28
CA VAL A 101 9.73 -1.81 3.65
C VAL A 101 9.12 -0.75 4.56
N GLY A 102 8.06 -1.09 5.29
CA GLY A 102 7.38 -0.21 6.24
C GLY A 102 6.66 0.99 5.61
N GLN A 103 6.57 1.03 4.28
CA GLN A 103 5.91 2.10 3.56
C GLN A 103 4.40 1.81 3.43
N VAL A 104 3.61 2.87 3.53
CA VAL A 104 2.20 2.85 3.11
C VAL A 104 2.09 3.66 1.82
N VAL A 105 1.72 3.00 0.72
CA VAL A 105 1.47 3.66 -0.56
C VAL A 105 -0.03 3.95 -0.69
N VAL A 106 -0.37 5.17 -1.11
CA VAL A 106 -1.76 5.58 -1.37
C VAL A 106 -1.97 5.68 -2.88
N ILE A 107 -2.98 4.97 -3.39
CA ILE A 107 -3.29 4.90 -4.83
C ILE A 107 -4.80 5.03 -5.00
N ASP A 108 -5.22 6.23 -5.36
CA ASP A 108 -6.61 6.49 -5.68
C ASP A 108 -6.89 6.14 -7.15
N VAL A 109 -8.00 5.45 -7.40
CA VAL A 109 -8.36 4.94 -8.72
C VAL A 109 -9.68 5.55 -9.16
N HIS A 110 -9.65 6.26 -10.28
CA HIS A 110 -10.85 6.79 -10.93
C HIS A 110 -11.32 5.82 -12.01
N LEU A 111 -12.42 5.12 -11.75
CA LEU A 111 -13.03 4.22 -12.71
C LEU A 111 -13.68 5.01 -13.85
N LYS A 112 -13.60 4.45 -15.06
CA LYS A 112 -14.29 4.96 -16.24
C LYS A 112 -15.50 4.06 -16.51
N LEU A 113 -16.62 4.63 -16.94
CA LEU A 113 -17.78 3.83 -17.32
C LEU A 113 -17.41 2.89 -18.47
N ALA A 114 -17.81 1.62 -18.38
CA ALA A 114 -17.70 0.71 -19.51
C ALA A 114 -18.66 1.24 -20.60
N GLY A 115 -18.11 1.69 -21.72
CA GLY A 115 -18.93 2.10 -22.86
C GLY A 115 -19.90 0.98 -23.21
N VAL A 116 -21.18 1.32 -23.43
CA VAL A 116 -22.16 0.36 -23.93
C VAL A 116 -21.65 -0.12 -25.27
N ALA A 117 -21.16 -1.36 -25.35
CA ALA A 117 -21.08 -2.06 -26.62
C ALA A 117 -22.52 -2.10 -27.15
N ALA A 118 -22.83 -1.25 -28.13
CA ALA A 118 -24.09 -1.32 -28.83
C ALA A 118 -24.21 -2.76 -29.34
N LYS A 119 -25.16 -3.51 -28.77
CA LYS A 119 -25.56 -4.82 -29.26
C LYS A 119 -26.07 -4.63 -30.70
N VAL A 120 -25.19 -4.67 -31.68
CA VAL A 120 -25.59 -5.06 -33.03
C VAL A 120 -25.80 -6.56 -32.93
N GLN A 121 -27.07 -6.89 -32.84
CA GLN A 121 -27.61 -8.23 -32.74
C GLN A 121 -27.39 -8.93 -34.09
N VAL A 122 -26.19 -9.47 -34.33
CA VAL A 122 -25.95 -10.40 -35.44
C VAL A 122 -26.38 -11.78 -34.97
N SER A 123 -27.60 -12.15 -35.33
CA SER A 123 -28.18 -13.47 -35.13
C SER A 123 -27.66 -14.42 -36.22
N ALA A 124 -27.29 -15.65 -35.81
CA ALA A 124 -26.81 -16.80 -36.61
C ALA A 124 -25.37 -16.66 -37.15
N GLU A 125 -24.41 -17.53 -36.83
CA GLU A 125 -24.40 -18.99 -36.87
C GLU A 125 -23.34 -19.56 -35.88
N LEU A 126 -23.59 -20.70 -35.23
CA LEU A 126 -22.59 -21.50 -34.49
C LEU A 126 -22.14 -22.67 -35.37
N PRO A 127 -21.13 -23.48 -35.00
CA PRO A 127 -19.79 -23.21 -34.47
C PRO A 127 -18.72 -23.98 -35.29
N VAL A 128 -17.41 -23.89 -34.99
CA VAL A 128 -16.40 -24.99 -35.08
C VAL A 128 -14.97 -24.48 -34.77
N VAL A 129 -14.40 -25.08 -33.72
CA VAL A 129 -13.00 -25.51 -33.52
C VAL A 129 -11.91 -24.47 -33.19
N GLU A 130 -11.59 -24.46 -31.89
CA GLU A 130 -10.29 -24.73 -31.22
C GLU A 130 -8.96 -24.66 -32.00
N THR A 131 -7.91 -24.29 -31.25
CA THR A 131 -6.46 -24.40 -31.52
C THR A 131 -5.81 -23.38 -32.46
N GLU A 132 -5.05 -22.43 -31.89
CA GLU A 132 -3.58 -22.49 -32.00
C GLU A 132 -2.89 -21.57 -30.98
N ARG A 133 -1.93 -22.13 -30.24
CA ARG A 133 -0.92 -21.38 -29.49
C ARG A 133 0.01 -20.71 -30.51
N GLY A 134 0.23 -19.40 -30.39
CA GLY A 134 1.20 -18.67 -31.20
C GLY A 134 1.88 -17.59 -30.39
N HIS A 135 3.17 -17.80 -30.12
CA HIS A 135 4.07 -16.92 -29.38
C HIS A 135 4.25 -15.52 -30.00
N LEU A 136 4.49 -14.55 -29.10
CA LEU A 136 5.40 -13.41 -29.22
C LEU A 136 5.12 -12.30 -30.25
N ALA A 137 5.36 -11.08 -29.74
CA ALA A 137 5.69 -9.85 -30.45
C ALA A 137 4.53 -9.06 -31.06
N ASP A 138 4.04 -8.09 -30.27
CA ASP A 138 3.79 -6.76 -30.85
C ASP A 138 4.19 -5.66 -29.85
N THR A 139 5.49 -5.64 -29.51
CA THR A 139 6.17 -4.42 -29.10
C THR A 139 6.42 -3.62 -30.37
N ILE A 140 5.44 -2.81 -30.77
CA ILE A 140 5.56 -1.80 -31.82
C ILE A 140 4.72 -0.61 -31.34
N SER A 141 5.18 0.63 -31.23
CA SER A 141 6.49 1.24 -31.36
C SER A 141 6.25 2.73 -31.07
N GLU A 142 6.68 3.24 -29.92
CA GLU A 142 6.72 4.70 -29.71
C GLU A 142 8.11 5.17 -30.09
N LYS A 143 8.32 5.42 -31.39
CA LYS A 143 9.61 5.87 -31.92
C LYS A 143 9.61 7.40 -32.09
N TYR A 144 10.20 8.06 -31.09
CA TYR A 144 11.02 9.30 -31.15
C TYR A 144 10.29 10.62 -31.48
N ILE A 145 10.65 11.80 -30.96
CA ILE A 145 11.99 12.40 -30.86
C ILE A 145 12.11 13.36 -29.64
N VAL A 146 13.29 13.28 -29.04
CA VAL A 146 13.97 14.15 -28.07
C VAL A 146 14.04 15.62 -28.51
N ASP A 147 13.73 16.57 -27.61
CA ASP A 147 14.66 17.66 -27.26
C ASP A 147 14.07 18.50 -26.13
N LEU A 148 14.68 18.45 -24.95
CA LEU A 148 14.86 19.67 -24.18
C LEU A 148 16.20 19.55 -23.45
N PRO A 149 17.13 20.46 -23.79
CA PRO A 149 18.52 20.37 -23.38
C PRO A 149 18.61 20.46 -21.86
N ILE A 150 19.47 19.60 -21.32
CA ILE A 150 20.21 19.80 -20.07
C ILE A 150 20.63 21.27 -19.91
N SER A 151 19.79 22.06 -19.24
CA SER A 151 20.19 23.30 -18.59
C SER A 151 21.06 22.93 -17.40
N ARG A 152 22.30 22.68 -17.74
CA ARG A 152 23.48 22.75 -16.89
C ARG A 152 23.32 23.96 -15.95
N ARG A 153 23.50 23.71 -14.66
CA ARG A 153 24.11 24.65 -13.70
C ARG A 153 23.22 25.81 -13.22
N ASP A 154 22.59 25.61 -12.06
CA ASP A 154 22.61 26.62 -11.00
C ASP A 154 22.66 25.93 -9.62
N TYR A 155 23.83 25.99 -8.98
CA TYR A 155 24.12 25.38 -7.68
C TYR A 155 24.15 26.40 -6.52
N LEU A 156 23.78 27.66 -6.73
CA LEU A 156 23.86 28.69 -5.67
C LEU A 156 22.82 29.76 -5.94
N THR A 157 22.01 30.11 -4.91
CA THR A 157 21.02 31.23 -4.76
C THR A 157 19.75 30.61 -4.12
N PHE A 158 19.37 30.75 -2.84
CA PHE A 158 19.62 31.76 -1.81
C PHE A 158 19.33 31.19 -0.40
N THR A 159 20.26 31.44 0.53
CA THR A 159 20.24 31.14 1.98
C THR A 159 19.37 32.10 2.82
N LEU A 160 18.31 32.76 2.31
CA LEU A 160 17.68 33.85 3.09
C LEU A 160 16.15 33.92 3.00
N LEU A 161 15.49 32.92 3.57
CA LEU A 161 14.18 33.12 4.21
C LEU A 161 14.09 32.30 5.50
N MET A 162 14.99 32.62 6.45
CA MET A 162 14.64 32.61 7.88
C MET A 162 13.65 33.78 8.14
N PRO A 163 12.94 33.89 9.28
CA PRO A 163 12.58 32.90 10.32
C PRO A 163 11.10 33.04 10.76
N GLY A 164 10.63 32.13 11.63
CA GLY A 164 9.63 32.49 12.66
C GLY A 164 8.34 31.67 12.68
N VAL A 165 7.84 31.49 13.92
CA VAL A 165 6.61 30.81 14.37
C VAL A 165 6.83 29.31 14.63
N SER A 166 6.70 28.77 15.85
CA SER A 166 5.89 29.17 17.00
C SER A 166 6.58 28.87 18.34
N ASP A 167 6.49 29.84 19.22
CA ASP A 167 6.82 29.84 20.64
C ASP A 167 6.11 28.68 21.38
N SER A 168 6.82 27.58 21.62
CA SER A 168 6.34 26.45 22.43
C SER A 168 6.58 26.70 23.93
N THR A 169 6.30 27.91 24.43
CA THR A 169 6.35 28.21 25.88
C THR A 169 4.99 28.04 26.58
N ARG A 170 4.00 27.43 25.91
CA ARG A 170 2.65 27.20 26.49
C ARG A 170 2.54 26.01 27.46
N LEU A 171 3.65 25.55 28.04
CA LEU A 171 3.66 24.46 29.03
C LEU A 171 4.22 24.86 30.41
N ALA A 172 4.55 26.13 30.64
CA ALA A 172 5.13 26.59 31.92
C ALA A 172 4.19 27.47 32.77
N ALA A 173 2.88 27.45 32.52
CA ALA A 173 1.92 28.33 33.22
C ALA A 173 0.73 27.61 33.87
N ASN A 174 0.81 26.29 34.13
CA ASN A 174 -0.29 25.58 34.80
C ASN A 174 0.15 24.63 35.93
N GLN A 175 1.23 24.99 36.62
CA GLN A 175 1.55 24.42 37.93
C GLN A 175 1.65 25.56 38.95
N GLU A 176 0.51 26.21 39.21
CA GLU A 176 0.30 26.97 40.44
C GLU A 176 0.33 26.00 41.63
N TRP A 177 1.52 25.73 42.15
CA TRP A 177 1.68 25.17 43.48
C TRP A 177 1.22 26.23 44.49
N LYS A 178 0.01 26.07 45.03
CA LYS A 178 -0.44 26.81 46.23
C LYS A 178 0.22 26.22 47.47
N PRO A 179 1.14 26.90 48.18
CA PRO A 179 1.44 26.55 49.56
C PRO A 179 0.28 27.01 50.47
N MET A 180 -0.33 26.04 51.14
CA MET A 180 -1.22 26.22 52.28
C MET A 180 -0.57 27.11 53.35
N MET A 181 -1.37 28.02 53.93
CA MET A 181 -1.32 28.59 55.29
C MET A 181 0.03 29.23 55.73
N ILE A 182 0.06 30.47 56.22
CA ILE A 182 -0.39 30.82 57.57
C ILE A 182 -0.75 32.30 57.62
N ARG A 183 -1.96 32.58 58.11
CA ARG A 183 -2.39 33.87 58.64
C ARG A 183 -1.89 33.97 60.08
N ALA A 184 -1.03 34.94 60.37
CA ALA A 184 -0.82 35.42 61.73
C ALA A 184 -0.45 36.90 61.68
N ALA A 185 -1.48 37.74 61.74
CA ALA A 185 -1.39 39.09 62.25
C ALA A 185 -1.98 39.07 63.65
N TYR A 186 -1.17 39.35 64.68
CA TYR A 186 -1.60 39.82 66.00
C TYR A 186 -0.37 40.30 66.77
N GLY A 187 -0.43 41.53 67.29
CA GLY A 187 0.46 42.08 68.33
C GLY A 187 1.44 43.12 67.82
#